data_AF-A0A849IW14-F1
#
_entry.id   AF-A0A849IW14-F1
#
_cell.length_a   1.000
_cell.length_b   1.000
_cell.length_c   1.000
_cell.angle_alpha   90.00
_cell.angle_beta   90.00
_cell.angle_gamma   90.00
#
_symmetry.space_group_name_H-M   'P 1'
#
loop_
_entity.id
_entity.type
_entity.pdbx_description
1 polymer ?
#
loop_
_entity_poly.entity_id
_entity_poly.type
_entity_poly.pdbx_seq_one_letter_code
_entity_poly.pdbx_strand_id
1 'polypeptide(L)'
;MVSAIWFRRDLRVGDNRAVSRALENGERPFCLFVIDPKVLSASSSPIRASYLKASLEELNEELDDNLTLLVGDTASELAGFASQSGISDLYSSRDVTPLSRVIERQVAEALSKIGVRIHFVDTPYLVDLDKVLKEDGSPFRVFTPYFKAWMKSALAEEVVRLPRHYEFRSSKPIGPIDWGPLEQVVSYCGQFAASSAEITARLDYFADEILPSYSELRDFPAKDGTSRLSVALKFGRIQSLISLMFIRSPGAASISFHFPSSDDPKRG
;
A
#
# COMPACT_ATOMS: atom_id res chain seq x y z
N MET A 1 19.40 -7.34 16.39
CA MET A 1 18.21 -8.19 16.62
C MET A 1 17.77 -8.66 15.23
N VAL A 2 16.92 -9.69 15.10
CA VAL A 2 16.53 -10.20 13.77
C VAL A 2 15.08 -9.80 13.55
N SER A 3 14.82 -9.03 12.51
CA SER A 3 13.51 -8.48 12.21
C SER A 3 13.03 -8.93 10.83
N ALA A 4 11.74 -8.78 10.59
CA ALA A 4 11.13 -9.00 9.29
C ALA A 4 10.10 -7.90 8.98
N ILE A 5 9.88 -7.66 7.70
CA ILE A 5 8.82 -6.81 7.15
C ILE A 5 7.81 -7.73 6.48
N TRP A 6 6.54 -7.61 6.84
CA TRP A 6 5.43 -8.27 6.16
C TRP A 6 4.71 -7.26 5.27
N PHE A 7 4.99 -7.34 3.97
CA PHE A 7 4.35 -6.54 2.93
C PHE A 7 2.94 -7.06 2.64
N ARG A 8 2.02 -6.12 2.35
CA ARG A 8 0.61 -6.46 2.11
C ARG A 8 0.04 -5.70 0.90
N ARG A 9 -0.52 -4.53 1.15
CA ARG A 9 -1.17 -3.67 0.12
C ARG A 9 -0.38 -2.40 -0.14
N ASP A 10 0.88 -2.41 0.26
CA ASP A 10 1.88 -1.36 0.30
C ASP A 10 3.18 -1.88 -0.31
N LEU A 11 3.08 -2.42 -1.53
CA LEU A 11 4.15 -3.14 -2.24
C LEU A 11 5.20 -2.18 -2.82
N ARG A 12 5.86 -1.44 -1.93
CA ARG A 12 6.96 -0.49 -2.22
C ARG A 12 7.91 -0.41 -1.03
N VAL A 13 9.20 -0.17 -1.29
CA VAL A 13 10.19 0.13 -0.25
C VAL A 13 10.15 1.62 0.11
N GLY A 14 10.17 2.48 -0.92
CA GLY A 14 10.10 3.94 -0.76
C GLY A 14 8.82 4.41 -0.04
N ASP A 15 8.96 5.35 0.89
CA ASP A 15 7.85 5.89 1.69
C ASP A 15 6.97 4.81 2.35
N ASN A 16 7.57 3.71 2.79
CA ASN A 16 6.88 2.74 3.61
C ASN A 16 7.32 2.92 5.06
N ARG A 17 6.41 3.38 5.93
CA ARG A 17 6.68 3.62 7.35
C ARG A 17 7.08 2.34 8.09
N ALA A 18 6.48 1.20 7.74
CA ALA A 18 6.86 -0.09 8.31
C ALA A 18 8.29 -0.48 7.90
N VAL A 19 8.67 -0.24 6.64
CA VAL A 19 10.03 -0.46 6.16
C VAL A 19 11.03 0.48 6.85
N SER A 20 10.73 1.78 6.90
CA SER A 20 11.56 2.77 7.61
C SER A 20 11.79 2.36 9.06
N ARG A 21 10.73 1.99 9.78
CA ARG A 21 10.81 1.54 11.18
C ARG A 21 11.64 0.26 11.35
N ALA A 22 11.51 -0.70 10.44
CA ALA A 22 12.32 -1.91 10.46
C ALA A 22 13.83 -1.63 10.21
N LEU A 23 14.15 -0.55 9.51
CA LEU A 23 15.51 -0.15 9.15
C LEU A 23 16.15 0.87 10.12
N GLU A 24 15.38 1.52 11.01
CA GLU A 24 15.84 2.62 11.89
C GLU A 24 17.10 2.30 12.71
N ASN A 25 17.35 1.02 13.01
CA ASN A 25 18.49 0.58 13.82
C ASN A 25 19.65 -0.04 13.01
N GLY A 26 19.67 0.14 11.68
CA GLY A 26 20.69 -0.44 10.79
C GLY A 26 20.59 -1.96 10.67
N GLU A 27 19.43 -2.52 11.00
CA GLU A 27 19.17 -3.94 10.82
C GLU A 27 18.92 -4.29 9.36
N ARG A 28 19.09 -5.58 9.04
CA ARG A 28 18.74 -6.16 7.75
C ARG A 28 17.52 -7.04 7.97
N PRO A 29 16.29 -6.54 7.74
CA PRO A 29 15.09 -7.32 7.95
C PRO A 29 14.90 -8.32 6.80
N PHE A 30 14.27 -9.46 7.09
CA PHE A 30 13.68 -10.31 6.05
C PHE A 30 12.47 -9.60 5.42
N CYS A 31 12.21 -9.86 4.14
CA CYS A 31 11.04 -9.31 3.45
C CYS A 31 10.08 -10.44 3.11
N LEU A 32 8.85 -10.35 3.61
CA LEU A 32 7.86 -11.42 3.54
C LEU A 32 6.59 -10.93 2.85
N PHE A 33 6.01 -11.78 2.01
CA PHE A 33 4.65 -11.65 1.52
C PHE A 33 3.96 -13.01 1.62
N VAL A 34 2.70 -13.03 2.08
CA VAL A 34 1.92 -14.27 2.20
C VAL A 34 0.83 -14.33 1.15
N ILE A 35 0.89 -15.37 0.33
CA ILE A 35 -0.13 -15.79 -0.62
C ILE A 35 -1.10 -16.67 0.16
N ASP A 36 -2.15 -16.06 0.71
CA ASP A 36 -3.20 -16.78 1.43
C ASP A 36 -4.33 -17.20 0.46
N PRO A 37 -4.55 -18.50 0.21
CA PRO A 37 -5.58 -18.96 -0.72
C PRO A 37 -6.99 -18.52 -0.34
N LYS A 38 -7.29 -18.35 0.96
CA LYS A 38 -8.62 -17.88 1.42
C LYS A 38 -8.82 -16.40 1.07
N VAL A 39 -7.76 -15.61 1.18
CA VAL A 39 -7.79 -14.19 0.80
C VAL A 39 -7.85 -14.04 -0.72
N LEU A 40 -7.06 -14.83 -1.45
CA LEU A 40 -7.04 -14.79 -2.92
C LEU A 40 -8.37 -15.24 -3.51
N SER A 41 -8.92 -16.38 -3.09
CA SER A 41 -10.20 -16.89 -3.60
C SER A 41 -11.38 -15.95 -3.32
N ALA A 42 -11.37 -15.22 -2.19
CA ALA A 42 -12.42 -14.28 -1.83
C ALA A 42 -12.35 -12.95 -2.59
N SER A 43 -11.21 -12.58 -3.20
CA SER A 43 -10.96 -11.18 -3.60
C SER A 43 -10.24 -10.96 -4.94
N SER A 44 -9.85 -12.03 -5.64
CA SER A 44 -9.03 -11.92 -6.86
C SER A 44 -9.84 -12.20 -8.12
N SER A 45 -10.05 -11.18 -8.94
CA SER A 45 -10.24 -11.42 -10.37
C SER A 45 -8.88 -11.78 -10.99
N PRO A 46 -8.83 -12.49 -12.13
CA PRO A 46 -7.57 -12.82 -12.79
C PRO A 46 -6.71 -11.58 -13.09
N ILE A 47 -7.33 -10.45 -13.44
CA ILE A 47 -6.64 -9.16 -13.63
C ILE A 47 -5.89 -8.71 -12.37
N ARG A 48 -6.55 -8.82 -11.21
CA ARG A 48 -5.94 -8.41 -9.93
C ARG A 48 -4.81 -9.35 -9.53
N ALA A 49 -4.92 -10.65 -9.83
CA ALA A 49 -3.84 -11.60 -9.61
C ALA A 49 -2.63 -11.28 -10.52
N SER A 50 -2.87 -10.97 -11.80
CA SER A 50 -1.82 -10.56 -12.74
C SER A 50 -1.10 -9.29 -12.29
N TYR A 51 -1.84 -8.27 -11.84
CA TYR A 51 -1.25 -7.05 -11.30
C TYR A 51 -0.46 -7.29 -10.01
N LEU A 52 -0.98 -8.13 -9.11
CA LEU A 52 -0.28 -8.51 -7.87
C LEU A 52 1.04 -9.20 -8.20
N LYS A 53 1.05 -10.16 -9.14
CA LYS A 53 2.29 -10.84 -9.55
C LYS A 53 3.32 -9.84 -10.06
N ALA A 54 2.96 -9.00 -11.03
CA ALA A 54 3.87 -7.97 -11.54
C ALA A 54 4.37 -7.02 -10.45
N SER A 55 3.49 -6.65 -9.50
CA SER A 55 3.84 -5.81 -8.36
C SER A 55 4.85 -6.48 -7.42
N LEU A 56 4.73 -7.79 -7.21
CA LEU A 56 5.63 -8.58 -6.36
C LEU A 56 6.97 -8.84 -7.04
N GLU A 57 6.98 -9.07 -8.36
CA GLU A 57 8.21 -9.21 -9.15
C GLU A 57 9.04 -7.94 -9.06
N GLU A 58 8.43 -6.78 -9.29
CA GLU A 58 9.12 -5.50 -9.21
C GLU A 58 9.51 -5.11 -7.78
N LEU A 59 8.69 -5.44 -6.78
CA LEU A 59 9.10 -5.31 -5.38
C LEU A 59 10.31 -6.20 -5.07
N ASN A 60 10.35 -7.42 -5.59
CA ASN A 60 11.49 -8.31 -5.37
C ASN A 60 12.78 -7.77 -6.00
N GLU A 61 12.69 -7.15 -7.19
CA GLU A 61 13.81 -6.41 -7.80
C GLU A 61 14.26 -5.23 -6.91
N GLU A 62 13.32 -4.43 -6.36
CA GLU A 62 13.61 -3.33 -5.42
C GLU A 62 14.27 -3.82 -4.11
N LEU A 63 14.10 -5.10 -3.78
CA LEU A 63 14.63 -5.77 -2.58
C LEU A 63 15.92 -6.58 -2.85
N ASP A 64 16.54 -6.43 -4.02
CA ASP A 64 17.72 -7.22 -4.44
C ASP A 64 17.49 -8.74 -4.38
N ASP A 65 16.34 -9.20 -4.86
CA ASP A 65 15.91 -10.61 -4.86
C ASP A 65 15.79 -11.25 -3.46
N ASN A 66 15.44 -10.44 -2.45
CA ASN A 66 15.29 -10.91 -1.07
C ASN A 66 13.83 -10.98 -0.58
N LEU A 67 12.84 -10.91 -1.49
CA LEU A 67 11.46 -11.18 -1.13
C LEU A 67 11.26 -12.68 -0.85
N THR A 68 10.52 -13.00 0.20
CA THR A 68 10.11 -14.37 0.53
C THR A 68 8.61 -14.48 0.34
N LEU A 69 8.19 -15.40 -0.54
CA LEU A 69 6.79 -15.75 -0.69
C LEU A 69 6.46 -16.95 0.19
N LEU A 70 5.53 -16.77 1.11
CA LEU A 70 4.95 -17.83 1.92
C LEU A 70 3.56 -18.16 1.37
N VAL A 71 3.13 -19.42 1.45
CA VAL A 71 1.90 -19.87 0.80
C VAL A 71 1.09 -20.69 1.80
N GLY A 72 -0.04 -20.14 2.24
CA GLY A 72 -0.87 -20.81 3.23
C GLY A 72 -1.64 -19.85 4.12
N ASP A 73 -2.03 -20.35 5.29
CA ASP A 73 -2.73 -19.55 6.30
C ASP A 73 -1.79 -18.51 6.90
N THR A 74 -2.13 -17.23 6.78
CA THR A 74 -1.23 -16.12 7.08
C THR A 74 -0.59 -16.17 8.48
N ALA A 75 -1.37 -16.51 9.51
CA ALA A 75 -0.85 -16.60 10.88
C ALA A 75 0.10 -17.80 11.05
N SER A 76 -0.25 -18.93 10.45
CA SER A 76 0.55 -20.17 10.52
C SER A 76 1.89 -20.01 9.80
N GLU A 77 1.88 -19.44 8.59
CA GLU A 77 3.08 -19.23 7.78
C GLU A 77 4.06 -18.25 8.44
N LEU A 78 3.56 -17.12 8.94
CA LEU A 78 4.41 -16.13 9.62
C LEU A 78 5.01 -16.68 10.92
N ALA A 79 4.25 -17.44 11.71
CA ALA A 79 4.76 -18.08 12.92
C ALA A 79 5.78 -19.20 12.62
N GLY A 80 5.54 -19.98 11.56
CA GLY A 80 6.48 -20.99 11.06
C GLY A 80 7.79 -20.37 10.61
N PHE A 81 7.73 -19.34 9.76
CA PHE A 81 8.90 -18.59 9.32
C PHE A 81 9.65 -17.99 10.51
N ALA A 82 8.93 -17.40 11.46
CA ALA A 82 9.56 -16.78 12.62
C ALA A 82 10.32 -17.78 13.50
N SER A 83 9.75 -18.98 13.69
CA SER A 83 10.38 -20.07 14.46
C SER A 83 11.66 -20.58 13.79
N GLN A 84 11.71 -20.62 12.45
CA GLN A 84 12.87 -21.08 11.68
C GLN A 84 13.97 -20.02 11.57
N SER A 85 13.58 -18.76 11.39
CA SER A 85 14.50 -17.64 11.13
C SER A 85 15.02 -16.94 12.39
N GLY A 86 14.36 -17.17 13.54
CA GLY A 86 14.72 -16.54 14.82
C GLY A 86 14.43 -15.03 14.85
N ILE A 87 13.47 -14.54 14.06
CA ILE A 87 13.04 -13.13 14.17
C ILE A 87 12.42 -12.89 15.54
N SER A 88 12.63 -11.70 16.09
CA SER A 88 11.98 -11.24 17.33
C SER A 88 10.94 -10.16 17.08
N ASP A 89 10.97 -9.51 15.91
CA ASP A 89 10.12 -8.38 15.57
C ASP A 89 9.64 -8.49 14.11
N LEU A 90 8.34 -8.38 13.92
CA LEU A 90 7.69 -8.33 12.61
C LEU A 90 7.03 -6.95 12.45
N TYR A 91 7.40 -6.23 11.39
CA TYR A 91 6.83 -4.92 11.05
C TYR A 91 5.86 -5.04 9.88
N SER A 92 4.70 -4.39 9.97
CA SER A 92 3.72 -4.35 8.87
C SER A 92 2.89 -3.09 8.97
N SER A 93 2.30 -2.63 7.87
CA SER A 93 1.29 -1.58 7.92
C SER A 93 -0.05 -2.14 8.43
N ARG A 94 -0.80 -1.31 9.17
CA ARG A 94 -2.16 -1.65 9.60
C ARG A 94 -3.13 -1.51 8.44
N ASP A 95 -4.04 -2.46 8.30
CA ASP A 95 -5.16 -2.36 7.36
C ASP A 95 -6.48 -2.18 8.12
N VAL A 96 -7.49 -1.74 7.39
CA VAL A 96 -8.72 -1.20 8.00
C VAL A 96 -9.93 -2.08 7.67
N THR A 97 -9.78 -3.05 6.77
CA THR A 97 -10.85 -3.96 6.38
C THR A 97 -11.19 -4.95 7.50
N PRO A 98 -12.47 -5.40 7.61
CA PRO A 98 -12.86 -6.39 8.62
C PRO A 98 -12.05 -7.69 8.53
N LEU A 99 -11.84 -8.21 7.31
CA LEU A 99 -11.05 -9.41 7.09
C LEU A 99 -9.61 -9.23 7.57
N SER A 100 -8.99 -8.10 7.23
CA SER A 100 -7.63 -7.79 7.66
C SER A 100 -7.49 -7.71 9.17
N ARG A 101 -8.45 -7.12 9.88
CA ARG A 101 -8.41 -7.05 11.35
C ARG A 101 -8.46 -8.44 12.00
N VAL A 102 -9.20 -9.38 11.40
CA VAL A 102 -9.22 -10.77 11.85
C VAL A 102 -7.86 -11.42 11.66
N ILE A 103 -7.26 -11.26 10.48
CA ILE A 103 -5.93 -11.81 10.17
C ILE A 103 -4.87 -11.20 11.10
N GLU A 104 -4.85 -9.87 11.26
CA GLU A 104 -3.91 -9.16 12.14
C GLU A 104 -3.97 -9.66 13.58
N ARG A 105 -5.17 -9.89 14.11
CA ARG A 105 -5.35 -10.49 15.44
C ARG A 105 -4.81 -11.91 15.51
N GLN A 106 -5.12 -12.76 14.52
CA GLN A 106 -4.64 -14.14 14.48
C GLN A 106 -3.11 -14.21 14.39
N VAL A 107 -2.49 -13.35 13.59
CA VAL A 107 -1.03 -13.23 13.48
C VAL A 107 -0.44 -12.78 14.81
N ALA A 108 -0.98 -11.74 15.43
CA ALA A 108 -0.51 -11.27 16.74
C ALA A 108 -0.60 -12.36 17.81
N GLU A 109 -1.71 -13.09 17.87
CA GLU A 109 -1.90 -14.22 18.79
C GLU A 109 -0.88 -15.34 18.51
N ALA A 110 -0.67 -15.72 17.24
CA ALA A 110 0.27 -16.78 16.87
C ALA A 110 1.72 -16.41 17.21
N LEU A 111 2.16 -15.18 16.89
CA LEU A 111 3.52 -14.71 17.16
C LEU A 111 3.78 -14.53 18.67
N SER A 112 2.79 -14.08 19.44
CA SER A 112 2.94 -13.92 20.89
C SER A 112 3.26 -15.23 21.61
N LYS A 113 2.71 -16.37 21.13
CA LYS A 113 2.95 -17.70 21.70
C LYS A 113 4.40 -18.16 21.56
N ILE A 114 5.14 -17.61 20.59
CA ILE A 114 6.55 -17.92 20.33
C ILE A 114 7.48 -16.75 20.70
N GLY A 115 6.98 -15.74 21.42
CA GLY A 115 7.79 -14.62 21.91
C GLY A 115 8.16 -13.56 20.86
N VAL A 116 7.50 -13.55 19.70
CA VAL A 116 7.76 -12.59 18.62
C VAL A 116 6.80 -11.41 18.72
N ARG A 117 7.33 -10.19 18.63
CA ARG A 117 6.54 -8.95 18.66
C ARG A 117 6.10 -8.58 17.26
N ILE A 118 4.84 -8.17 17.12
CA ILE A 118 4.35 -7.56 15.87
C ILE A 118 4.13 -6.07 16.08
N HIS A 119 4.62 -5.27 15.14
CA HIS A 119 4.53 -3.82 15.12
C HIS A 119 3.71 -3.39 13.91
N PHE A 120 2.47 -2.97 14.15
CA PHE A 120 1.66 -2.32 13.13
C PHE A 120 2.02 -0.84 13.05
N VAL A 121 2.63 -0.42 11.95
CA VAL A 121 3.14 0.93 11.74
C VAL A 121 2.25 1.69 10.78
N ASP A 122 1.49 2.64 11.32
CA ASP A 122 0.53 3.49 10.62
C ASP A 122 -0.38 2.71 9.66
N THR A 123 -0.91 3.38 8.63
CA THR A 123 -1.66 2.76 7.54
C THR A 123 -1.01 3.08 6.19
N PRO A 124 -1.32 2.33 5.12
CA PRO A 124 -0.88 2.66 3.77
C PRO A 124 -1.46 3.96 3.20
N TYR A 125 -2.37 4.63 3.92
CA TYR A 125 -2.97 5.88 3.50
C TYR A 125 -2.04 7.06 3.77
N LEU A 126 -2.27 8.15 3.03
CA LEU A 126 -1.54 9.39 3.24
C LEU A 126 -1.59 9.88 4.70
N VAL A 127 -2.81 9.94 5.23
CA VAL A 127 -3.08 10.40 6.58
C VAL A 127 -3.66 9.20 7.32
N ASP A 128 -3.06 8.89 8.47
CA ASP A 128 -3.58 7.83 9.33
C ASP A 128 -5.03 8.15 9.75
N LEU A 129 -5.86 7.12 9.88
CA LEU A 129 -7.25 7.24 10.31
C LEU A 129 -7.38 7.96 11.64
N ASP A 130 -6.43 7.74 12.55
CA ASP A 130 -6.46 8.29 13.90
C ASP A 130 -6.08 9.79 13.93
N LYS A 131 -5.61 10.35 12.81
CA LYS A 131 -5.26 11.77 12.65
C LYS A 131 -6.40 12.64 12.11
N VAL A 132 -7.54 12.04 11.74
CA VAL A 132 -8.69 12.79 11.18
C VAL A 132 -9.97 12.43 11.93
N LEU A 133 -10.06 12.96 13.14
CA LEU A 133 -11.21 12.84 14.04
C LEU A 133 -11.83 14.21 14.30
N LYS A 134 -13.07 14.21 14.77
CA LYS A 134 -13.68 15.42 15.33
C LYS A 134 -13.00 15.79 16.66
N GLU A 135 -13.30 16.99 17.16
CA GLU A 135 -12.81 17.46 18.47
C GLU A 135 -13.21 16.53 19.62
N ASP A 136 -14.36 15.87 19.52
CA ASP A 136 -14.85 14.88 20.49
C ASP A 136 -14.21 13.48 20.32
N GLY A 137 -13.26 13.32 19.40
CA GLY A 137 -12.59 12.04 19.08
C GLY A 137 -13.43 11.09 18.21
N SER A 138 -14.65 11.46 17.83
CA SER A 138 -15.51 10.61 16.99
C SER A 138 -15.16 10.72 15.50
N PRO A 139 -15.45 9.68 14.68
CA PRO A 139 -15.25 9.75 13.24
C PRO A 139 -16.27 10.67 12.57
N PHE A 140 -15.86 11.26 11.44
CA PHE A 140 -16.77 12.00 10.57
C PHE A 140 -17.74 11.06 9.84
N ARG A 141 -18.98 11.50 9.66
CA ARG A 141 -20.01 10.79 8.86
C ARG A 141 -20.37 11.50 7.55
N VAL A 142 -19.88 12.72 7.36
CA VAL A 142 -20.13 13.55 6.16
C VAL A 142 -18.80 13.88 5.51
N PHE A 143 -18.72 13.76 4.19
CA PHE A 143 -17.48 13.89 3.43
C PHE A 143 -16.87 15.30 3.49
N THR A 144 -17.66 16.37 3.29
CA THR A 144 -17.12 17.74 3.25
C THR A 144 -16.36 18.17 4.52
N PRO A 145 -16.90 18.02 5.74
CA PRO A 145 -16.14 18.34 6.95
C PRO A 145 -14.97 17.39 7.18
N TYR A 146 -15.10 16.11 6.83
CA TYR A 146 -13.98 15.17 6.82
C TYR A 146 -12.85 15.65 5.91
N PHE A 147 -13.16 16.02 4.67
CA PHE A 147 -12.18 16.47 3.68
C PHE A 147 -11.44 17.73 4.13
N LYS A 148 -12.13 18.70 4.75
CA LYS A 148 -11.49 19.90 5.31
C LYS A 148 -10.48 19.55 6.41
N ALA A 149 -10.87 18.68 7.34
CA ALA A 149 -9.99 18.21 8.41
C ALA A 149 -8.81 17.39 7.86
N TRP A 150 -9.12 16.45 6.95
CA TRP A 150 -8.14 15.61 6.27
C TRP A 150 -7.12 16.42 5.50
N MET A 151 -7.54 17.47 4.77
CA MET A 151 -6.64 18.33 4.02
C MET A 151 -5.65 19.03 4.95
N LYS A 152 -6.09 19.52 6.11
CA LYS A 152 -5.18 20.12 7.10
C LYS A 152 -4.11 19.13 7.56
N SER A 153 -4.50 17.89 7.87
CA SER A 153 -3.55 16.83 8.26
C SER A 153 -2.63 16.44 7.10
N ALA A 154 -3.18 16.27 5.89
CA ALA A 154 -2.44 15.92 4.68
C ALA A 154 -1.35 16.95 4.33
N LEU A 155 -1.64 18.25 4.51
CA LEU A 155 -0.66 19.30 4.26
C LEU A 155 0.50 19.33 5.26
N ALA A 156 0.33 18.69 6.43
CA ALA A 156 1.33 18.56 7.48
C ALA A 156 2.07 17.21 7.46
N GLU A 157 1.66 16.26 6.61
CA GLU A 157 2.37 14.99 6.46
C GLU A 157 3.72 15.19 5.79
N GLU A 158 4.72 14.45 6.28
CA GLU A 158 6.07 14.45 5.74
C GLU A 158 6.36 13.13 5.00
N VAL A 159 7.18 13.22 3.96
CA VAL A 159 7.69 12.04 3.25
C VAL A 159 8.61 11.26 4.18
N VAL A 160 8.36 9.96 4.30
CA VAL A 160 9.19 9.09 5.12
C VAL A 160 10.49 8.81 4.38
N ARG A 161 11.60 9.20 5.01
CA ARG A 161 12.93 8.97 4.46
C ARG A 161 13.50 7.67 4.99
N LEU A 162 13.97 6.82 4.07
CA LEU A 162 14.76 5.66 4.43
C LEU A 162 16.19 6.09 4.80
N PRO A 163 16.93 5.26 5.55
CA PRO A 163 18.37 5.44 5.74
C PRO A 163 19.10 5.55 4.40
N ARG A 164 20.22 6.28 4.35
CA ARG A 164 21.00 6.45 3.11
C ARG A 164 21.51 5.12 2.53
N HIS A 165 21.79 4.16 3.40
CA HIS A 165 22.19 2.82 3.04
C HIS A 165 21.35 1.86 3.86
N TYR A 166 20.71 0.92 3.19
CA TYR A 166 19.97 -0.18 3.80
C TYR A 166 20.19 -1.43 2.96
N GLU A 167 20.02 -2.58 3.58
CA GLU A 167 20.08 -3.87 2.93
C GLU A 167 19.00 -4.76 3.51
N PHE A 168 18.52 -5.71 2.70
CA PHE A 168 17.57 -6.72 3.14
C PHE A 168 18.29 -8.04 3.38
N ARG A 169 17.78 -8.81 4.33
CA ARG A 169 18.37 -10.10 4.66
C ARG A 169 17.85 -11.15 3.69
N SER A 170 18.78 -11.88 3.09
CA SER A 170 18.44 -12.97 2.18
C SER A 170 17.76 -14.13 2.90
N SER A 171 16.64 -14.58 2.34
CA SER A 171 15.91 -15.78 2.74
C SER A 171 16.36 -17.03 1.99
N LYS A 172 17.39 -16.96 1.12
CA LYS A 172 17.93 -18.11 0.37
C LYS A 172 18.21 -19.37 1.21
N PRO A 173 18.63 -19.29 2.50
CA PRO A 173 18.75 -20.48 3.35
C PRO A 173 17.42 -21.22 3.62
N ILE A 174 16.29 -20.55 3.39
CA ILE A 174 14.91 -21.01 3.65
C ILE A 174 14.22 -21.46 2.35
N GLY A 175 14.83 -21.22 1.17
CA GLY A 175 14.38 -21.69 -0.14
C GLY A 175 14.23 -20.56 -1.17
N PRO A 176 14.16 -20.89 -2.48
CA PRO A 176 13.86 -19.91 -3.52
C PRO A 176 12.40 -19.45 -3.47
N ILE A 177 12.10 -18.34 -4.14
CA ILE A 177 10.71 -17.90 -4.35
C ILE A 177 9.97 -18.93 -5.21
N ASP A 178 8.83 -19.42 -4.71
CA ASP A 178 7.89 -20.23 -5.50
C ASP A 178 6.70 -19.37 -5.97
N TRP A 179 6.66 -19.10 -7.27
CA TRP A 179 5.59 -18.35 -7.93
C TRP A 179 4.39 -19.23 -8.31
N GLY A 180 4.53 -20.56 -8.27
CA GLY A 180 3.54 -21.51 -8.79
C GLY A 180 2.11 -21.28 -8.28
N PRO A 181 1.89 -20.97 -6.99
CA PRO A 181 0.55 -20.66 -6.48
C PRO A 181 -0.11 -19.41 -7.08
N LEU A 182 0.67 -18.38 -7.44
CA LEU A 182 0.14 -17.21 -8.14
C LEU A 182 -0.13 -17.51 -9.62
N GLU A 183 0.75 -18.27 -10.26
CA GLU A 183 0.62 -18.63 -11.68
C GLU A 183 -0.68 -19.38 -12.01
N GLN A 184 -1.21 -20.15 -11.05
CA GLN A 184 -2.47 -20.88 -11.23
C GLN A 184 -3.71 -19.97 -11.32
N VAL A 185 -3.61 -18.73 -10.81
CA VAL A 185 -4.74 -17.77 -10.72
C VAL A 185 -4.60 -16.63 -11.74
N VAL A 186 -3.37 -16.41 -12.21
CA VAL A 186 -3.05 -15.41 -13.23
C VAL A 186 -3.63 -15.82 -14.57
N SER A 187 -4.36 -14.90 -15.19
CA SER A 187 -4.73 -15.00 -16.60
C SER A 187 -4.33 -13.70 -17.28
N TYR A 188 -3.69 -13.79 -18.45
CA TYR A 188 -3.33 -12.61 -19.23
C TYR A 188 -4.60 -11.84 -19.58
N CYS A 189 -4.75 -10.64 -19.02
CA CYS A 189 -5.95 -9.85 -19.20
C CYS A 189 -5.64 -8.35 -19.14
N GLY A 190 -5.67 -7.71 -20.32
CA GLY A 190 -5.67 -6.26 -20.48
C GLY A 190 -4.30 -5.58 -20.48
N GLN A 191 -4.32 -4.30 -20.89
CA GLN A 191 -3.20 -3.37 -20.80
C GLN A 191 -3.40 -2.50 -19.56
N PHE A 192 -2.53 -2.63 -18.57
CA PHE A 192 -2.45 -1.73 -17.42
C PHE A 192 -0.99 -1.38 -17.17
N ALA A 193 -0.73 -0.14 -16.73
CA ALA A 193 0.60 0.26 -16.27
C ALA A 193 0.96 -0.58 -15.04
N ALA A 194 1.85 -1.55 -15.21
CA ALA A 194 2.23 -2.50 -14.19
C ALA A 194 3.58 -2.17 -13.58
N SER A 195 4.50 -1.67 -14.42
CA SER A 195 5.85 -1.28 -13.99
C SER A 195 5.85 0.10 -13.32
N SER A 196 6.81 0.34 -12.42
CA SER A 196 7.02 1.66 -11.80
C SER A 196 7.29 2.73 -12.84
N ALA A 197 7.98 2.40 -13.93
CA ALA A 197 8.24 3.31 -15.04
C ALA A 197 6.94 3.74 -15.75
N GLU A 198 6.07 2.78 -16.09
CA GLU A 198 4.77 3.09 -16.71
C GLU A 198 3.85 3.85 -15.75
N ILE A 199 3.85 3.49 -14.47
CA ILE A 199 3.05 4.16 -13.44
C ILE A 199 3.52 5.60 -13.25
N THR A 200 4.83 5.84 -13.21
CA THR A 200 5.43 7.18 -13.11
C THR A 200 5.10 8.00 -14.35
N ALA A 201 5.35 7.46 -15.55
CA ALA A 201 5.01 8.13 -16.80
C ALA A 201 3.51 8.46 -16.88
N ARG A 202 2.64 7.59 -16.37
CA ARG A 202 1.20 7.86 -16.31
C ARG A 202 0.84 8.95 -15.30
N LEU A 203 1.52 8.99 -14.15
CA LEU A 203 1.34 10.04 -13.15
C LEU A 203 1.78 11.40 -13.71
N ASP A 204 2.94 11.45 -14.36
CA ASP A 204 3.46 12.67 -14.99
C ASP A 204 2.50 13.17 -16.07
N TYR A 205 2.10 12.30 -17.01
CA TYR A 205 1.11 12.64 -18.03
C TYR A 205 -0.22 13.10 -17.43
N PHE A 206 -0.69 12.47 -16.35
CA PHE A 206 -1.90 12.92 -15.67
C PHE A 206 -1.71 14.32 -15.08
N ALA A 207 -0.59 14.59 -14.40
CA ALA A 207 -0.33 15.87 -13.76
C ALA A 207 -0.20 17.01 -14.78
N ASP A 208 0.49 16.77 -15.89
CA ASP A 208 0.82 17.80 -16.87
C ASP A 208 -0.32 18.02 -17.88
N GLU A 209 -0.93 16.94 -18.39
CA GLU A 209 -1.84 17.00 -19.55
C GLU A 209 -3.32 16.85 -19.19
N ILE A 210 -3.66 15.99 -18.21
CA ILE A 210 -5.06 15.68 -17.88
C ILE A 210 -5.59 16.56 -16.74
N LEU A 211 -4.80 16.76 -15.69
CA LEU A 211 -5.21 17.42 -14.45
C LEU A 211 -5.82 18.83 -14.68
N PRO A 212 -5.29 19.68 -15.59
CA PRO A 212 -5.90 20.98 -15.88
C PRO A 212 -7.35 20.90 -16.35
N SER A 213 -7.74 19.82 -17.01
CA SER A 213 -9.11 19.60 -17.55
C SER A 213 -9.87 18.49 -16.80
N TYR A 214 -9.36 18.02 -15.65
CA TYR A 214 -9.92 16.86 -14.95
C TYR A 214 -11.38 17.04 -14.53
N SER A 215 -11.74 18.23 -14.02
CA SER A 215 -13.12 18.53 -13.60
C SER A 215 -14.13 18.46 -14.74
N GLU A 216 -13.69 18.70 -15.97
CA GLU A 216 -14.53 18.70 -17.16
C GLU A 216 -14.57 17.31 -17.82
N LEU A 217 -13.46 16.58 -17.82
CA LEU A 217 -13.32 15.35 -18.61
C LEU A 217 -13.63 14.05 -17.85
N ARG A 218 -13.55 14.04 -16.52
CA ARG A 218 -13.63 12.80 -15.71
C ARG A 218 -14.93 12.02 -15.86
N ASP A 219 -16.03 12.69 -16.22
CA ASP A 219 -17.36 12.10 -16.33
C ASP A 219 -17.66 11.56 -17.73
N PHE A 220 -16.73 11.69 -18.69
CA PHE A 220 -16.88 11.21 -20.07
C PHE A 220 -16.06 9.93 -20.32
N PRO A 221 -16.67 8.73 -20.32
CA PRO A 221 -15.94 7.45 -20.42
C PRO A 221 -15.11 7.27 -21.69
N ALA A 222 -15.51 7.94 -22.78
CA ALA A 222 -14.80 7.90 -24.06
C ALA A 222 -13.54 8.78 -24.09
N LYS A 223 -13.35 9.65 -23.08
CA LYS A 223 -12.20 10.55 -22.97
C LYS A 223 -11.19 9.98 -22.00
N ASP A 224 -9.90 10.26 -22.24
CA ASP A 224 -8.87 9.97 -21.25
C ASP A 224 -8.83 11.07 -20.18
N GLY A 225 -9.88 11.14 -19.36
CA GLY A 225 -10.11 12.22 -18.41
C GLY A 225 -9.74 11.92 -16.96
N THR A 226 -9.01 10.83 -16.66
CA THR A 226 -8.69 10.41 -15.28
C THR A 226 -7.25 9.93 -15.16
N SER A 227 -6.72 9.80 -13.94
CA SER A 227 -5.33 9.31 -13.76
C SER A 227 -5.15 7.84 -14.18
N ARG A 228 -6.21 7.00 -14.12
CA ARG A 228 -6.13 5.54 -14.29
C ARG A 228 -5.14 4.84 -13.33
N LEU A 229 -4.76 5.50 -12.22
CA LEU A 229 -3.80 4.98 -11.23
C LEU A 229 -4.46 4.18 -10.09
N SER A 230 -5.75 3.85 -10.20
CA SER A 230 -6.50 3.20 -9.12
C SER A 230 -5.93 1.84 -8.73
N VAL A 231 -5.43 1.06 -9.68
CA VAL A 231 -4.85 -0.26 -9.41
C VAL A 231 -3.48 -0.13 -8.74
N ALA A 232 -2.64 0.81 -9.20
CA ALA A 232 -1.37 1.13 -8.54
C ALA A 232 -1.58 1.59 -7.09
N LEU A 233 -2.56 2.46 -6.83
CA LEU A 233 -2.95 2.86 -5.47
C LEU A 233 -3.47 1.70 -4.64
N LYS A 234 -4.26 0.79 -5.24
CA LYS A 234 -4.82 -0.38 -4.54
C LYS A 234 -3.73 -1.32 -4.01
N PHE A 235 -2.64 -1.51 -4.76
CA PHE A 235 -1.50 -2.33 -4.36
C PHE A 235 -0.36 -1.51 -3.72
N GLY A 236 -0.57 -0.21 -3.53
CA GLY A 236 0.37 0.68 -2.85
C GLY A 236 1.70 0.87 -3.58
N ARG A 237 1.68 0.73 -4.92
CA ARG A 237 2.82 0.91 -5.82
C ARG A 237 3.24 2.37 -5.98
N ILE A 238 2.36 3.31 -5.64
CA ILE A 238 2.66 4.73 -5.56
C ILE A 238 2.30 5.31 -4.21
N GLN A 239 3.12 6.25 -3.76
CA GLN A 239 2.88 7.04 -2.58
C GLN A 239 1.76 8.07 -2.84
N SER A 240 0.77 8.11 -1.95
CA SER A 240 -0.32 9.10 -2.03
C SER A 240 0.18 10.55 -1.85
N LEU A 241 1.28 10.75 -1.11
CA LEU A 241 1.89 12.07 -0.91
C LEU A 241 2.68 12.54 -2.14
N ILE A 242 3.33 11.66 -2.89
CA ILE A 242 3.96 12.00 -4.18
C ILE A 242 2.88 12.46 -5.16
N SER A 243 1.75 11.74 -5.23
CA SER A 243 0.59 12.20 -6.03
C SER A 243 0.10 13.59 -5.63
N LEU A 244 0.18 13.96 -4.35
CA LEU A 244 -0.13 15.31 -3.87
C LEU A 244 0.99 16.34 -4.11
N MET A 245 2.25 15.93 -4.09
CA MET A 245 3.39 16.82 -4.33
C MET A 245 3.48 17.24 -5.80
N PHE A 246 3.16 16.34 -6.73
CA PHE A 246 3.02 16.68 -8.15
C PHE A 246 1.92 17.73 -8.38
N ILE A 247 0.83 17.67 -7.60
CA ILE A 247 -0.23 18.69 -7.60
C ILE A 247 0.25 20.05 -7.04
N ARG A 248 1.33 20.07 -6.23
CA ARG A 248 1.83 21.28 -5.54
C ARG A 248 2.98 22.00 -6.26
N SER A 249 3.52 21.45 -7.35
CA SER A 249 4.61 22.10 -8.11
C SER A 249 4.12 23.32 -8.90
N PRO A 250 4.90 24.42 -8.96
CA PRO A 250 4.46 25.70 -9.52
C PRO A 250 4.35 25.60 -11.05
N GLY A 251 3.11 25.43 -11.51
CA GLY A 251 2.73 25.24 -12.91
C GLY A 251 1.32 24.64 -13.05
N ALA A 252 0.91 23.82 -12.08
CA ALA A 252 -0.48 23.39 -11.95
C ALA A 252 -1.31 24.53 -11.35
N ALA A 253 -2.35 24.96 -12.08
CA ALA A 253 -3.33 25.92 -11.59
C ALA A 253 -3.76 25.57 -10.16
N SER A 254 -3.85 26.58 -9.29
CA SER A 254 -4.39 26.43 -7.94
C SER A 254 -5.68 25.61 -7.99
N ILE A 255 -5.65 24.37 -7.50
CA ILE A 255 -6.84 23.52 -7.49
C ILE A 255 -7.82 24.12 -6.49
N SER A 256 -8.79 24.85 -7.03
CA SER A 256 -9.97 25.26 -6.30
C SER A 256 -10.93 24.09 -6.30
N PHE A 257 -11.00 23.34 -5.20
CA PHE A 257 -12.02 22.29 -5.05
C PHE A 257 -13.39 22.97 -4.93
N HIS A 258 -14.10 23.11 -6.05
CA HIS A 258 -15.49 23.57 -6.05
C HIS A 258 -16.39 22.38 -5.73
N PHE A 259 -16.87 22.31 -4.48
CA PHE A 259 -17.91 21.37 -4.11
C PHE A 259 -19.27 22.06 -4.30
N PRO A 260 -20.27 21.40 -4.91
CA PRO A 260 -21.64 21.92 -4.88
C PRO A 260 -22.04 22.10 -3.41
N SER A 261 -22.51 23.29 -3.05
CA SER A 261 -23.03 23.57 -1.71
C SER A 261 -24.16 22.58 -1.40
N SER A 262 -24.26 22.17 -0.13
CA SER A 262 -25.32 21.30 0.39
C SER A 262 -26.75 21.88 0.28
N ASP A 263 -26.92 23.03 -0.39
CA ASP A 263 -28.17 23.75 -0.52
C ASP A 263 -28.82 23.61 -1.91
N ASP A 264 -28.44 22.62 -2.74
CA ASP A 264 -29.19 22.35 -3.98
C ASP A 264 -30.50 21.60 -3.64
N PRO A 265 -31.68 22.25 -3.66
CA PRO A 265 -32.94 21.66 -3.20
C PRO A 265 -33.59 20.78 -4.28
N LYS A 266 -32.86 20.38 -5.32
CA LYS A 266 -33.44 19.71 -6.49
C LYS A 266 -32.96 18.27 -6.66
N ARG A 267 -33.29 17.42 -5.68
CA ARG A 267 -33.61 16.01 -5.92
C ARG A 267 -34.73 15.59 -4.95
N GLY A 268 -35.96 15.90 -5.35
CA GLY A 268 -37.17 15.20 -4.92
C GLY A 268 -37.50 14.09 -5.91
#